data_AF-A0A2E1MPD2-F1
#
_entry.id   AF-A0A2E1MPD2-F1
#
_cell.length_a   1.000
_cell.length_b   1.000
_cell.length_c   1.000
_cell.angle_alpha   90.00
_cell.angle_beta   90.00
_cell.angle_gamma   90.00
#
_symmetry.space_group_name_H-M   'P 1'
#
loop_
_entity.id
_entity.type
_entity.pdbx_description
1 polymer ?
#
loop_
_entity_poly.entity_id
_entity_poly.type
_entity_poly.pdbx_seq_one_letter_code
_entity_poly.pdbx_strand_id
1 'polypeptide(L)'
;MKNLNSLLESIATPFLPITSWLLRLGLGTSFVLHGIGKFPLPPEKMVTWFESMGYMYPEIVTSMVAIGEVAAGAGIILGGLMSGYMGNLVTRISGGAVGVIMIGAILIAHSDWLITKKLFMSEQIFLFLLGTYFAIKGNN
;
A
#
# COMPACT_ATOMS: atom_id res chain seq x y z
N MET A 1 17.93 -18.95 -28.49
CA MET A 1 17.61 -18.58 -27.08
C MET A 1 18.60 -17.56 -26.50
N LYS A 2 19.93 -17.78 -26.56
CA LYS A 2 20.92 -16.80 -26.07
C LYS A 2 20.79 -15.39 -26.70
N ASN A 3 20.57 -15.32 -28.02
CA ASN A 3 20.40 -14.04 -28.73
C ASN A 3 19.12 -13.27 -28.34
N LEU A 4 18.05 -14.01 -28.02
CA LEU A 4 16.80 -13.40 -27.55
C LEU A 4 16.99 -12.84 -26.14
N ASN A 5 17.63 -13.59 -25.26
CA ASN A 5 17.93 -13.13 -23.91
C ASN A 5 18.84 -11.89 -23.92
N SER A 6 19.91 -11.87 -24.72
CA SER A 6 20.79 -10.70 -24.82
C SER A 6 20.08 -9.46 -25.36
N LEU A 7 19.11 -9.64 -26.27
CA LEU A 7 18.28 -8.55 -26.75
C LEU A 7 17.38 -8.00 -25.64
N LEU A 8 16.66 -8.86 -24.93
CA LEU A 8 15.79 -8.45 -23.81
C LEU A 8 16.57 -7.77 -22.70
N GLU A 9 17.77 -8.27 -22.36
CA GLU A 9 18.66 -7.68 -21.36
C GLU A 9 19.10 -6.26 -21.76
N SER A 10 19.52 -6.09 -23.02
CA SER A 10 19.94 -4.80 -23.57
C SER A 10 18.79 -3.77 -23.51
N ILE A 11 17.56 -4.21 -23.78
CA ILE A 11 16.37 -3.36 -23.68
C ILE A 11 16.05 -3.02 -22.22
N ALA A 12 16.15 -3.98 -21.29
CA ALA A 12 15.73 -3.80 -19.91
C ALA A 12 16.73 -3.00 -19.05
N THR A 13 18.04 -3.14 -19.31
CA THR A 13 19.11 -2.56 -18.48
C THR A 13 18.95 -1.06 -18.21
N PRO A 14 18.63 -0.20 -19.19
CA PRO A 14 18.43 1.23 -18.95
C PRO A 14 17.27 1.56 -17.99
N PHE A 15 16.28 0.65 -17.87
CA PHE A 15 15.10 0.85 -17.04
C PHE A 15 15.24 0.27 -15.63
N LEU A 16 16.25 -0.56 -15.36
CA LEU A 16 16.45 -1.16 -14.04
C LEU A 16 16.46 -0.12 -12.89
N PRO A 17 17.09 1.07 -13.01
CA PRO A 17 17.08 2.07 -11.95
C PRO A 17 15.70 2.64 -11.60
N ILE A 18 14.73 2.60 -12.53
CA ILE A 18 13.38 3.15 -12.32
C ILE A 18 12.35 2.07 -11.94
N THR A 19 12.72 0.80 -11.90
CA THR A 19 11.79 -0.30 -11.58
C THR A 19 11.15 -0.15 -10.19
N SER A 20 11.90 0.33 -9.21
CA SER A 20 11.37 0.63 -7.87
C SER A 20 10.33 1.75 -7.91
N TRP A 21 10.51 2.74 -8.79
CA TRP A 21 9.56 3.84 -8.99
C TRP A 21 8.24 3.39 -9.60
N LEU A 22 8.26 2.38 -10.49
CA LEU A 22 7.04 1.77 -11.02
C LEU A 22 6.16 1.23 -9.87
N LEU A 23 6.76 0.47 -8.96
CA LEU A 23 6.06 -0.08 -7.79
C LEU A 23 5.65 1.02 -6.80
N ARG A 24 6.52 2.01 -6.60
CA ARG A 24 6.31 3.13 -5.67
C ARG A 24 5.11 3.98 -6.08
N LEU A 25 5.03 4.34 -7.36
CA LEU A 25 3.92 5.14 -7.89
C LEU A 25 2.63 4.34 -7.95
N GLY A 26 2.67 3.06 -8.33
CA GLY A 26 1.50 2.19 -8.33
C GLY A 26 0.90 2.02 -6.93
N LEU A 27 1.72 1.61 -5.96
CA LEU A 27 1.28 1.45 -4.57
C LEU A 27 0.85 2.77 -3.96
N GLY A 28 1.71 3.80 -4.04
CA GLY A 28 1.49 5.08 -3.40
C GLY A 28 0.24 5.78 -3.92
N THR A 29 0.02 5.78 -5.24
CA THR A 29 -1.17 6.38 -5.84
C THR A 29 -2.43 5.61 -5.47
N SER A 30 -2.41 4.27 -5.54
CA SER A 30 -3.57 3.46 -5.13
C SER A 30 -3.95 3.77 -3.68
N PHE A 31 -3.00 3.73 -2.74
CA PHE A 31 -3.28 3.99 -1.33
C PHE A 31 -3.78 5.41 -1.06
N VAL A 32 -3.23 6.42 -1.74
CA VAL A 32 -3.74 7.80 -1.66
C VAL A 32 -5.18 7.88 -2.15
N LEU A 33 -5.52 7.23 -3.26
CA LEU A 33 -6.89 7.24 -3.79
C LEU A 33 -7.87 6.48 -2.90
N HIS A 34 -7.45 5.33 -2.32
CA HIS A 34 -8.25 4.60 -1.33
C HIS A 34 -8.57 5.46 -0.10
N GLY A 35 -7.59 6.23 0.38
CA GLY A 35 -7.77 7.13 1.50
C GLY A 35 -8.61 8.36 1.17
N ILE A 36 -8.32 9.04 0.04
CA ILE A 36 -9.08 10.22 -0.42
C ILE A 36 -10.55 9.87 -0.67
N GLY A 37 -10.84 8.67 -1.21
CA GLY A 37 -12.21 8.18 -1.42
C GLY A 37 -13.05 8.03 -0.15
N LYS A 38 -12.43 8.17 1.03
CA LYS A 38 -13.11 8.14 2.35
C LYS A 38 -13.41 9.54 2.90
N PHE A 39 -13.08 10.62 2.19
CA PHE A 39 -13.40 11.98 2.62
C PHE A 39 -14.83 12.40 2.17
N PRO A 40 -15.49 13.32 2.89
CA PRO A 40 -15.04 14.02 4.10
C PRO A 40 -14.97 13.10 5.33
N LEU A 41 -14.18 13.49 6.32
CA LEU A 41 -14.07 12.76 7.59
C LEU A 41 -15.11 13.28 8.60
N PRO A 42 -15.72 12.40 9.40
CA PRO A 42 -15.55 10.94 9.37
C PRO A 42 -16.32 10.28 8.20
N PRO A 43 -15.81 9.16 7.64
CA PRO A 43 -16.43 8.48 6.50
C PRO A 43 -17.77 7.82 6.88
N GLU A 44 -18.89 8.51 6.69
CA GLU A 44 -20.24 8.10 7.16
C GLU A 44 -20.56 6.61 6.93
N LYS A 45 -20.39 6.12 5.70
CA LYS A 45 -20.68 4.71 5.36
C LYS A 45 -19.81 3.71 6.14
N MET A 46 -18.54 4.04 6.34
CA MET A 46 -17.61 3.18 7.07
C MET A 46 -17.86 3.27 8.58
N VAL A 47 -18.24 4.44 9.08
CA VAL A 47 -18.66 4.63 10.48
C VAL A 47 -19.86 3.74 10.79
N THR A 48 -20.95 3.84 10.03
CA THR A 48 -22.15 3.02 10.25
C THR A 48 -21.85 1.53 10.16
N TRP A 49 -20.94 1.13 9.25
CA TRP A 49 -20.51 -0.26 9.18
C TRP A 49 -19.72 -0.70 10.43
N PHE A 50 -18.79 0.11 10.93
CA PHE A 50 -18.03 -0.18 12.16
C PHE A 50 -18.91 -0.16 13.41
N GLU A 51 -19.90 0.72 13.48
CA GLU A 51 -20.94 0.74 14.53
C GLU A 51 -21.70 -0.58 14.55
N SER A 52 -22.12 -1.08 13.38
CA SER A 52 -22.84 -2.36 13.27
C SER A 52 -22.02 -3.56 13.71
N MET A 53 -20.69 -3.45 13.70
CA MET A 53 -19.75 -4.46 14.20
C MET A 53 -19.45 -4.30 15.71
N GLY A 54 -19.97 -3.25 16.36
CA GLY A 54 -19.79 -3.02 17.79
C GLY A 54 -18.49 -2.30 18.18
N TYR A 55 -17.86 -1.56 17.26
CA TYR A 55 -16.69 -0.74 17.60
C TYR A 55 -17.07 0.44 18.52
N MET A 56 -16.25 0.68 19.56
CA MET A 56 -16.51 1.73 20.57
C MET A 56 -16.32 3.17 20.04
N TYR A 57 -15.36 3.38 19.14
CA TYR A 57 -15.05 4.71 18.57
C TYR A 57 -14.93 4.65 17.04
N PRO A 58 -16.03 4.35 16.33
CA PRO A 58 -16.02 4.05 14.91
C PRO A 58 -15.61 5.27 14.07
N GLU A 59 -16.04 6.48 14.43
CA GLU A 59 -15.61 7.73 13.77
C GLU A 59 -14.10 7.94 13.81
N ILE A 60 -13.47 7.72 14.98
CA ILE A 60 -12.04 7.90 15.16
C ILE A 60 -11.27 6.84 14.37
N VAL A 61 -11.63 5.56 14.53
CA VAL A 61 -10.92 4.45 13.88
C VAL A 61 -10.98 4.58 12.37
N THR A 62 -12.17 4.83 11.81
CA THR A 62 -12.35 4.93 10.35
C THR A 62 -11.68 6.17 9.76
N SER A 63 -11.67 7.29 10.49
CA SER A 63 -10.91 8.48 10.10
C SER A 63 -9.40 8.23 10.13
N MET A 64 -8.90 7.52 11.15
CA MET A 64 -7.49 7.12 11.22
C MET A 64 -7.09 6.20 10.08
N VAL A 65 -7.97 5.29 9.63
CA VAL A 65 -7.72 4.46 8.45
C VAL A 65 -7.58 5.34 7.20
N ALA A 66 -8.52 6.25 6.97
CA ALA A 66 -8.48 7.15 5.80
C ALA A 66 -7.22 8.02 5.78
N ILE A 67 -6.88 8.66 6.90
CA ILE A 67 -5.67 9.46 7.05
C ILE A 67 -4.42 8.59 6.88
N GLY A 68 -4.42 7.41 7.50
CA GLY A 68 -3.32 6.46 7.43
C GLY A 68 -3.04 5.99 6.00
N GLU A 69 -4.07 5.73 5.21
CA GLU A 69 -3.94 5.36 3.80
C GLU A 69 -3.35 6.49 2.96
N VAL A 70 -3.87 7.72 3.11
CA VAL A 70 -3.32 8.88 2.39
C VAL A 70 -1.86 9.12 2.80
N ALA A 71 -1.58 9.15 4.10
CA ALA A 71 -0.25 9.43 4.63
C ALA A 71 0.76 8.32 4.26
N ALA A 72 0.37 7.05 4.31
CA ALA A 72 1.23 5.94 3.92
C ALA A 72 1.50 5.94 2.41
N GLY A 73 0.48 6.17 1.57
CA GLY A 73 0.66 6.27 0.13
C GLY A 73 1.54 7.46 -0.27
N ALA A 74 1.29 8.63 0.31
CA ALA A 74 2.11 9.82 0.10
C ALA A 74 3.54 9.62 0.64
N GLY A 75 3.71 9.00 1.81
CA GLY A 75 5.02 8.69 2.39
C GLY A 75 5.81 7.69 1.55
N ILE A 76 5.14 6.72 0.92
CA ILE A 76 5.76 5.88 -0.12
C ILE A 76 6.17 6.72 -1.32
N ILE A 77 5.52 7.79 -1.74
CA ILE A 77 6.03 8.58 -2.87
C ILE A 77 7.18 9.50 -2.42
N LEU A 78 6.94 10.28 -1.38
CA LEU A 78 7.87 11.29 -0.86
C LEU A 78 9.16 10.67 -0.33
N GLY A 79 9.08 9.52 0.34
CA GLY A 79 10.26 8.80 0.82
C GLY A 79 11.21 8.38 -0.30
N GLY A 80 10.71 8.23 -1.53
CA GLY A 80 11.52 7.89 -2.71
C GLY A 80 12.29 9.09 -3.25
N LEU A 81 11.75 10.30 -3.10
CA LEU A 81 12.39 11.56 -3.49
C LEU A 81 13.51 11.96 -2.51
N MET A 82 13.50 11.40 -1.31
CA MET A 82 14.48 11.69 -0.27
C MET A 82 15.68 10.73 -0.36
N SER A 83 16.89 11.25 -0.16
CA SER A 83 18.11 10.44 -0.14
C SER A 83 18.53 10.02 1.27
N GLY A 84 19.40 9.00 1.34
CA GLY A 84 20.04 8.57 2.58
C GLY A 84 19.10 7.97 3.63
N TYR A 85 19.49 8.10 4.90
CA TYR A 85 18.79 7.50 6.04
C TYR A 85 17.31 7.93 6.12
N MET A 86 17.01 9.20 5.88
CA MET A 86 15.66 9.73 6.01
C MET A 86 14.70 9.15 4.96
N GLY A 87 15.11 9.07 3.69
CA GLY A 87 14.27 8.44 2.66
C GLY A 87 14.03 6.96 2.93
N ASN A 88 15.06 6.26 3.41
CA ASN A 88 14.94 4.86 3.83
C ASN A 88 13.96 4.70 5.00
N LEU A 89 14.07 5.51 6.05
CA LEU A 89 13.20 5.45 7.22
C LEU A 89 11.74 5.75 6.85
N VAL A 90 11.49 6.84 6.11
CA VAL A 90 10.15 7.24 5.65
C VAL A 90 9.52 6.13 4.81
N THR A 91 10.28 5.56 3.87
CA THR A 91 9.79 4.45 3.04
C THR A 91 9.41 3.24 3.89
N ARG A 92 10.25 2.87 4.87
CA ARG A 92 10.01 1.69 5.71
C ARG A 92 8.79 1.85 6.59
N ILE A 93 8.66 3.01 7.25
CA ILE A 93 7.51 3.33 8.09
C ILE A 93 6.23 3.34 7.25
N SER A 94 6.28 3.97 6.07
CA SER A 94 5.12 4.05 5.18
C SER A 94 4.70 2.67 4.65
N GLY A 95 5.66 1.84 4.24
CA GLY A 95 5.40 0.46 3.82
C GLY A 95 4.84 -0.41 4.96
N GLY A 96 5.36 -0.22 6.17
CA GLY A 96 4.83 -0.87 7.38
C GLY A 96 3.39 -0.45 7.67
N ALA A 97 3.08 0.85 7.54
CA ALA A 97 1.72 1.36 7.69
C ALA A 97 0.77 0.77 6.65
N VAL A 98 1.17 0.70 5.37
CA VAL A 98 0.42 -0.02 4.32
C VAL A 98 0.14 -1.46 4.76
N GLY A 99 1.16 -2.18 5.24
CA GLY A 99 1.02 -3.55 5.70
C GLY A 99 0.00 -3.72 6.81
N VAL A 100 0.07 -2.90 7.86
CA VAL A 100 -0.88 -2.93 9.00
C VAL A 100 -2.30 -2.63 8.56
N ILE A 101 -2.49 -1.59 7.73
CA ILE A 101 -3.81 -1.21 7.21
C ILE A 101 -4.39 -2.33 6.34
N MET A 102 -3.57 -2.96 5.47
CA MET A 102 -4.04 -4.05 4.62
C MET A 102 -4.36 -5.33 5.40
N ILE A 103 -3.61 -5.64 6.46
CA ILE A 103 -4.00 -6.72 7.38
C ILE A 103 -5.38 -6.43 7.97
N GLY A 104 -5.61 -5.22 8.48
CA GLY A 104 -6.92 -4.80 8.98
C GLY A 104 -8.03 -4.92 7.93
N ALA A 105 -7.78 -4.41 6.72
CA ALA A 105 -8.75 -4.48 5.62
C ALA A 105 -9.10 -5.93 5.25
N ILE A 106 -8.10 -6.82 5.14
CA ILE A 106 -8.33 -8.23 4.83
C ILE A 106 -9.10 -8.92 5.97
N LEU A 107 -8.70 -8.72 7.23
CA LEU A 107 -9.32 -9.40 8.37
C LEU A 107 -10.74 -8.91 8.69
N ILE A 108 -11.02 -7.62 8.46
CA ILE A 108 -12.33 -7.04 8.81
C ILE A 108 -13.29 -7.09 7.62
N ALA A 109 -12.84 -6.71 6.41
CA ALA A 109 -13.72 -6.60 5.24
C ALA A 109 -13.78 -7.89 4.39
N HIS A 110 -12.77 -8.75 4.47
CA HIS A 110 -12.56 -9.85 3.53
C HIS A 110 -12.07 -11.15 4.20
N SER A 111 -12.49 -11.41 5.44
CA SER A 111 -12.03 -12.56 6.22
C SER A 111 -12.35 -13.91 5.57
N ASP A 112 -13.45 -14.00 4.82
CA ASP A 112 -13.83 -15.18 4.06
C ASP A 112 -12.83 -15.51 2.94
N TRP A 113 -12.00 -14.55 2.51
CA TRP A 113 -11.05 -14.75 1.43
C TRP A 113 -9.80 -15.53 1.86
N LEU A 114 -9.47 -15.53 3.15
CA LEU A 114 -8.21 -16.07 3.69
C LEU A 114 -7.94 -17.54 3.31
N ILE A 115 -9.00 -18.32 3.15
CA ILE A 115 -8.93 -19.75 2.81
C ILE A 115 -9.33 -20.05 1.36
N THR A 116 -9.46 -19.02 0.52
CA THR A 116 -9.92 -19.17 -0.86
C THR A 116 -8.95 -18.51 -1.85
N LYS A 117 -9.07 -18.89 -3.12
CA LYS A 117 -8.33 -18.24 -4.21
C LYS A 117 -8.65 -16.75 -4.38
N LYS A 118 -9.76 -16.25 -3.82
CA LYS A 118 -10.17 -14.84 -3.95
C LYS A 118 -9.09 -13.90 -3.43
N LEU A 119 -8.41 -14.27 -2.33
CA LEU A 119 -7.33 -13.47 -1.77
C LEU A 119 -6.23 -13.19 -2.81
N PHE A 120 -5.75 -14.24 -3.48
CA PHE A 120 -4.67 -14.15 -4.47
C PHE A 120 -5.10 -13.60 -5.84
N MET A 121 -6.40 -13.40 -6.05
CA MET A 121 -6.95 -12.76 -7.24
C MET A 121 -7.38 -11.30 -6.99
N SER A 122 -7.15 -10.78 -5.77
CA SER A 122 -7.59 -9.45 -5.35
C SER A 122 -6.47 -8.42 -5.39
N GLU A 123 -6.81 -7.13 -5.46
CA GLU A 123 -5.84 -6.03 -5.36
C GLU A 123 -5.17 -5.99 -3.98
N GLN A 124 -5.92 -6.33 -2.94
CA GLN A 124 -5.60 -6.16 -1.52
C GLN A 124 -4.35 -6.94 -1.12
N ILE A 125 -4.18 -8.16 -1.65
CA ILE A 125 -2.97 -8.95 -1.40
C ILE A 125 -1.74 -8.32 -2.07
N PHE A 126 -1.89 -7.72 -3.26
CA PHE A 126 -0.78 -7.06 -3.94
C PHE A 126 -0.37 -5.77 -3.23
N LEU A 127 -1.34 -4.99 -2.73
CA LEU A 127 -1.06 -3.83 -1.88
C LEU A 127 -0.33 -4.23 -0.60
N PHE A 128 -0.78 -5.31 0.06
CA PHE A 128 -0.10 -5.87 1.23
C PHE A 128 1.33 -6.30 0.93
N LEU A 129 1.56 -7.04 -0.16
CA LEU A 129 2.88 -7.51 -0.57
C LEU A 129 3.81 -6.35 -0.92
N LEU A 130 3.34 -5.35 -1.66
CA LEU A 130 4.13 -4.17 -2.01
C LEU A 130 4.43 -3.28 -0.80
N GLY A 131 3.47 -3.11 0.12
CA GLY A 131 3.70 -2.43 1.39
C GLY A 131 4.80 -3.13 2.21
N THR A 132 4.68 -4.44 2.36
CA THR A 132 5.68 -5.28 3.04
C THR A 132 7.04 -5.21 2.35
N TYR A 133 7.07 -5.23 1.02
CA TYR A 133 8.29 -5.06 0.24
C TYR A 133 8.99 -3.75 0.58
N PHE A 134 8.29 -2.61 0.59
CA PHE A 134 8.88 -1.32 0.96
C PHE A 134 9.23 -1.20 2.44
N ALA A 135 8.48 -1.89 3.33
CA ALA A 135 8.82 -1.99 4.75
C ALA A 135 10.18 -2.68 4.98
N ILE A 136 10.47 -3.72 4.19
CA ILE A 136 11.70 -4.53 4.33
C ILE A 136 12.86 -3.91 3.54
N LYS A 137 12.62 -3.51 2.28
CA LYS A 137 13.65 -2.96 1.39
C LYS A 137 14.03 -1.54 1.78
N GLY A 138 13.04 -0.69 2.05
CA GLY A 138 13.24 0.74 2.18
C GLY A 138 13.57 1.40 0.84
N ASN A 139 14.47 2.39 0.83
CA ASN A 139 14.74 3.21 -0.37
C ASN A 139 16.00 2.80 -1.18
N ASN A 140 16.70 1.75 -0.74
CA ASN A 140 17.92 1.25 -1.37
C ASN A 140 17.63 -0.01 -2.20
#